data_AF-A0AAV1UD61-F1
#
_entry.id   AF-A0AAV1UD61-F1
#
_cell.length_a   1.000
_cell.length_b   1.000
_cell.length_c   1.000
_cell.angle_alpha   90.00
_cell.angle_beta   90.00
_cell.angle_gamma   90.00
#
_symmetry.space_group_name_H-M   'P 1'
#
loop_
_entity.id
_entity.type
_entity.pdbx_description
1 polymer ?
#
loop_
_entity_poly.entity_id
_entity_poly.type
_entity_poly.pdbx_seq_one_letter_code
_entity_poly.pdbx_strand_id
1 'polypeptide(L)'
;MKVEEEESRSPHNREDRCVPESFFDRLTQGLRGDLEHERDRRLQLADTVLKHRAEFAFAQLENERSLISPCDELRVARGFVDRSRDEKNALQTLVDAHHREHKALCEMLERKGVLHRKKQRTDGTA
;
A
#
# COMPACT_ATOMS: atom_id res chain seq x y z
N MET A 1 10.94 75.14 76.29
CA MET A 1 11.74 73.96 75.90
C MET A 1 11.23 72.78 76.73
N LYS A 2 10.30 72.00 76.17
CA LYS A 2 9.79 70.76 76.75
C LYS A 2 9.64 69.78 75.61
N VAL A 3 10.11 68.57 75.88
CA VAL A 3 10.49 67.51 74.96
C VAL A 3 9.25 66.92 74.30
N GLU A 4 9.37 66.68 72.99
CA GLU A 4 8.36 66.09 72.11
C GLU A 4 8.11 64.62 72.48
N GLU A 5 6.86 64.25 72.71
CA GLU A 5 6.41 62.85 72.69
C GLU A 5 6.30 62.40 71.24
N GLU A 6 7.34 61.75 70.72
CA GLU A 6 7.23 60.95 69.49
C GLU A 6 6.53 59.62 69.81
N GLU A 7 5.20 59.66 69.75
CA GLU A 7 4.35 58.47 69.65
C GLU A 7 4.67 57.75 68.33
N SER A 8 5.51 56.71 68.42
CA SER A 8 5.91 55.87 67.30
C SER A 8 4.71 55.08 66.76
N ARG A 9 3.94 55.68 65.84
CA ARG A 9 2.93 54.98 65.05
C ARG A 9 3.62 54.06 64.05
N SER A 10 3.63 52.77 64.38
CA SER A 10 3.98 51.65 63.51
C SER A 10 3.27 51.80 62.15
N PRO A 11 3.97 51.80 61.01
CA PRO A 11 3.33 51.70 59.71
C PRO A 11 2.94 50.24 59.51
N HIS A 12 1.90 49.79 60.21
CA HIS A 12 1.08 48.67 59.78
C HIS A 12 0.28 49.12 58.55
N ASN A 13 0.99 49.36 57.45
CA ASN A 13 0.42 49.55 56.12
C ASN A 13 0.98 48.46 55.21
N ARG A 14 0.78 47.21 55.62
CA ARG A 14 0.54 46.17 54.62
C ARG A 14 -0.88 46.42 54.15
N GLU A 15 -1.01 47.11 53.02
CA GLU A 15 -2.16 46.90 52.17
C GLU A 15 -2.17 45.40 51.86
N ASP A 16 -2.91 44.63 52.66
CA ASP A 16 -3.43 43.35 52.23
C ASP A 16 -4.27 43.66 51.00
N ARG A 17 -3.63 43.62 49.83
CA ARG A 17 -4.31 43.61 48.54
C ARG A 17 -5.07 42.30 48.49
N CYS A 18 -6.21 42.25 49.17
CA CYS A 18 -7.21 41.21 48.99
C CYS A 18 -7.56 41.23 47.51
N VAL A 19 -7.17 40.16 46.81
CA VAL A 19 -7.58 39.94 45.44
C VAL A 19 -9.12 39.98 45.45
N PRO A 20 -9.76 40.87 44.67
CA PRO A 20 -11.20 40.97 44.67
C PRO A 20 -11.81 39.61 44.34
N GLU A 21 -12.83 39.17 45.08
CA GLU A 21 -13.53 37.90 44.84
C GLU A 21 -13.98 37.75 43.37
N SER A 22 -14.36 38.88 42.75
CA SER A 22 -14.69 38.99 41.32
C SER A 22 -13.54 38.67 40.33
N PHE A 23 -12.30 38.57 40.80
CA PHE A 23 -11.17 38.09 40.01
C PHE A 23 -11.23 36.58 39.85
N PHE A 24 -11.49 35.86 40.94
CA PHE A 24 -11.62 34.41 40.91
C PHE A 24 -12.84 33.97 40.10
N ASP A 25 -13.97 34.67 40.22
CA ASP A 25 -15.16 34.39 39.40
C ASP A 25 -14.87 34.50 37.90
N ARG A 26 -14.17 35.57 37.50
CA ARG A 26 -13.76 35.78 36.09
C ARG A 26 -12.77 34.74 35.62
N LEU A 27 -11.79 34.38 36.46
CA LEU A 27 -10.83 33.33 36.14
C LEU A 27 -11.53 31.97 35.97
N THR A 28 -12.44 31.63 36.90
CA THR A 28 -13.23 30.40 36.83
C THR A 28 -14.14 30.36 35.61
N GLN A 29 -14.78 31.49 35.26
CA GLN A 29 -15.59 31.59 34.05
C GLN A 29 -14.75 31.44 32.77
N GLY A 30 -13.57 32.05 32.73
CA GLY A 30 -12.63 31.90 31.62
C GLY A 30 -12.17 30.46 31.44
N LEU A 31 -11.72 29.82 32.52
CA LEU A 31 -11.29 28.41 32.50
C LEU A 31 -12.43 27.47 32.09
N ARG A 32 -13.67 27.75 32.49
CA ARG A 32 -14.85 26.98 32.06
C ARG A 32 -15.05 27.10 30.54
N GLY A 33 -14.98 28.31 30.00
CA GLY A 33 -15.09 28.53 28.55
C GLY A 33 -13.99 27.84 27.76
N ASP A 34 -12.74 27.91 28.25
CA ASP A 34 -11.59 27.24 27.62
C ASP A 34 -11.76 25.71 27.61
N LEU A 35 -12.24 25.14 28.72
CA LEU A 35 -12.52 23.70 28.82
C LEU A 35 -13.66 23.26 27.90
N GLU A 36 -14.72 24.05 27.80
CA GLU A 36 -15.85 23.78 26.90
C GLU A 36 -15.40 23.83 25.43
N HIS A 37 -14.62 24.85 25.07
CA HIS A 37 -14.07 24.98 23.72
C HIS A 37 -13.11 23.84 23.37
N GLU A 38 -12.22 23.45 24.29
CA GLU A 38 -11.30 22.33 24.07
C GLU A 38 -12.06 20.99 23.99
N ARG A 39 -13.10 20.80 24.82
CA ARG A 39 -13.97 19.62 24.72
C ARG A 39 -14.61 19.53 23.34
N ASP A 40 -15.18 20.63 22.85
CA ASP A 40 -15.88 20.66 21.58
C ASP A 40 -14.91 20.44 20.40
N ARG A 41 -13.70 21.03 20.46
CA ARG A 41 -12.62 20.74 19.50
C ARG A 41 -12.24 19.26 19.48
N ARG A 42 -12.09 18.63 20.65
CA ARG A 42 -11.75 17.21 20.74
C ARG A 42 -12.83 16.30 20.19
N LEU A 43 -14.10 16.62 20.43
CA LEU A 43 -15.23 15.88 19.86
C LEU A 43 -15.23 15.96 18.33
N GLN A 44 -15.08 17.17 17.76
CA GLN A 44 -15.00 17.35 16.31
C GLN A 44 -13.81 16.60 15.69
N LEU A 45 -12.65 16.60 16.36
CA LEU A 45 -11.49 15.85 15.92
C LEU A 45 -11.75 14.34 15.97
N ALA A 46 -12.32 13.83 17.06
CA ALA A 46 -12.67 12.43 17.21
C ALA A 46 -13.62 11.97 16.10
N ASP A 47 -14.66 12.75 15.81
CA ASP A 47 -15.61 12.47 14.72
C ASP A 47 -14.92 12.44 13.36
N THR A 48 -14.01 13.39 13.10
CA THR A 48 -13.24 13.46 11.85
C THR A 48 -12.32 12.26 11.68
N VAL A 49 -11.61 11.87 12.75
CA VAL A 49 -10.73 10.69 12.75
C VAL A 49 -11.55 9.41 12.53
N LEU A 50 -12.71 9.27 13.19
CA LEU A 50 -13.59 8.13 13.00
C LEU A 50 -14.10 8.04 11.57
N LYS A 51 -14.50 9.17 10.98
CA LYS A 51 -14.93 9.25 9.59
C LYS A 51 -13.83 8.82 8.63
N HIS A 52 -12.63 9.39 8.74
CA HIS A 52 -11.51 9.02 7.87
C HIS A 52 -11.06 7.56 8.05
N ARG A 53 -11.10 7.04 9.28
CA ARG A 53 -10.81 5.63 9.53
C ARG A 53 -11.83 4.71 8.85
N ALA A 54 -13.11 5.07 8.90
CA ALA A 54 -14.16 4.33 8.20
C ALA A 54 -13.98 4.39 6.68
N GLU A 55 -13.77 5.58 6.12
CA GLU A 55 -13.50 5.79 4.69
C GLU A 55 -12.31 4.95 4.22
N PHE A 56 -11.21 4.96 4.98
CA PHE A 56 -10.03 4.16 4.69
C PHE A 56 -10.32 2.65 4.72
N ALA A 57 -11.05 2.17 5.73
CA ALA A 57 -11.43 0.76 5.82
C ALA A 57 -12.31 0.32 4.65
N PHE A 58 -13.26 1.17 4.21
CA PHE A 58 -14.07 0.88 3.02
C PHE A 58 -13.23 0.86 1.75
N ALA A 59 -12.33 1.84 1.57
CA ALA A 59 -11.44 1.88 0.42
C ALA A 59 -10.51 0.65 0.36
N GLN A 60 -10.02 0.18 1.51
CA GLN A 60 -9.24 -1.07 1.58
C GLN A 60 -10.07 -2.29 1.13
N LEU A 61 -11.29 -2.44 1.63
CA LEU A 61 -12.17 -3.55 1.26
C LEU A 61 -12.55 -3.52 -0.22
N GLU A 62 -12.80 -2.35 -0.79
CA GLU A 62 -13.05 -2.20 -2.22
C GLU A 62 -11.82 -2.57 -3.05
N ASN A 63 -10.63 -2.14 -2.63
CA ASN A 63 -9.38 -2.50 -3.29
C ASN A 63 -9.16 -4.01 -3.28
N GLU A 64 -9.28 -4.65 -2.10
CA GLU A 64 -9.16 -6.11 -1.97
C GLU A 64 -10.17 -6.84 -2.85
N ARG A 65 -11.45 -6.44 -2.83
CA ARG A 65 -12.49 -7.02 -3.70
C ARG A 65 -12.16 -6.84 -5.18
N SER A 66 -11.68 -5.67 -5.57
CA SER A 66 -11.32 -5.37 -6.96
C SER A 66 -10.13 -6.20 -7.45
N LEU A 67 -9.27 -6.67 -6.53
CA LEU A 67 -8.09 -7.48 -6.86
C LEU A 67 -8.34 -8.99 -6.84
N ILE A 68 -9.41 -9.48 -6.19
CA ILE A 68 -9.72 -10.92 -6.16
C ILE A 68 -9.99 -11.46 -7.58
N SER A 69 -10.83 -10.79 -8.38
CA SER A 69 -11.19 -11.26 -9.73
C SER A 69 -9.97 -11.30 -10.68
N PRO A 70 -9.16 -10.22 -10.79
CA PRO A 70 -7.96 -10.26 -11.62
C PRO A 70 -6.95 -11.33 -11.18
N CYS A 71 -6.77 -11.56 -9.89
CA CYS A 71 -5.88 -12.61 -9.39
C CYS A 71 -6.36 -14.01 -9.80
N ASP A 72 -7.67 -14.27 -9.70
CA ASP A 72 -8.26 -15.53 -10.14
C ASP A 72 -8.19 -15.71 -11.66
N GLU A 73 -8.47 -14.67 -12.43
CA GLU A 73 -8.32 -14.67 -13.89
C GLU A 73 -6.88 -14.94 -14.31
N LEU A 74 -5.91 -14.27 -13.67
CA LEU A 74 -4.47 -14.51 -13.92
C LEU A 74 -4.06 -15.94 -13.58
N ARG A 75 -4.58 -16.49 -12.47
CA ARG A 75 -4.33 -17.88 -12.08
C ARG A 75 -4.87 -18.87 -13.13
N VAL A 76 -6.08 -18.64 -13.63
CA VAL A 76 -6.68 -19.46 -14.69
C VAL A 76 -5.90 -19.33 -15.99
N ALA A 77 -5.57 -18.10 -16.40
CA ALA A 77 -4.81 -17.82 -17.62
C ALA A 77 -3.42 -18.47 -17.58
N ARG A 78 -2.73 -18.39 -16.43
CA ARG A 78 -1.43 -19.06 -16.24
C ARG A 78 -1.54 -20.57 -16.40
N GLY A 79 -2.55 -21.18 -15.77
CA GLY A 79 -2.80 -22.61 -15.93
C GLY A 79 -3.12 -23.01 -17.37
N PHE A 80 -3.79 -22.15 -18.14
CA PHE A 80 -4.02 -22.38 -19.57
C PHE A 80 -2.72 -22.32 -20.38
N VAL A 81 -1.89 -21.30 -20.14
CA VAL A 81 -0.57 -21.14 -20.80
C VAL A 81 0.33 -22.34 -20.54
N ASP A 82 0.37 -22.82 -19.29
CA ASP A 82 1.18 -23.99 -18.93
C ASP A 82 0.69 -25.25 -19.68
N ARG A 83 -0.62 -25.50 -19.74
CA ARG A 83 -1.18 -26.62 -20.52
C ARG A 83 -0.86 -26.51 -22.00
N SER A 84 -1.03 -25.33 -22.60
CA SER A 84 -0.69 -25.12 -24.01
C SER A 84 0.81 -25.30 -24.28
N ARG A 85 1.66 -24.92 -23.33
CA ARG A 85 3.10 -25.14 -23.43
C ARG A 85 3.44 -26.63 -23.42
N ASP A 86 2.82 -27.41 -22.53
CA ASP A 86 3.03 -28.85 -22.44
C ASP A 86 2.57 -29.56 -23.72
N GLU A 87 1.39 -29.20 -24.24
CA GLU A 87 0.87 -29.72 -25.50
C GLU A 87 1.80 -29.40 -26.68
N LYS A 88 2.30 -28.16 -26.75
CA LYS A 88 3.29 -27.77 -27.78
C LYS A 88 4.55 -28.62 -27.71
N ASN A 89 5.07 -28.89 -26.51
CA ASN A 89 6.27 -29.70 -26.32
C ASN A 89 6.04 -31.17 -26.72
N ALA A 90 4.86 -31.71 -26.42
CA ALA A 90 4.48 -33.05 -26.84
C ALA A 90 4.39 -33.14 -28.37
N LEU A 91 3.74 -32.18 -29.02
CA LEU A 91 3.66 -32.11 -30.49
C LEU A 91 5.05 -31.96 -31.13
N GLN A 92 5.94 -31.15 -30.56
CA GLN A 92 7.31 -31.03 -31.03
C GLN A 92 8.04 -32.37 -30.99
N THR A 93 7.86 -33.13 -29.91
CA THR A 93 8.48 -34.46 -29.76
C THR A 93 7.98 -35.42 -30.84
N LEU A 94 6.69 -35.39 -31.17
CA LEU A 94 6.10 -36.20 -32.25
C LEU A 94 6.62 -35.79 -33.63
N VAL A 95 6.72 -34.49 -33.91
CA VAL A 95 7.28 -33.97 -35.17
C VAL A 95 8.73 -34.42 -35.32
N ASP A 96 9.53 -34.33 -34.25
CA ASP A 96 10.93 -34.75 -34.27
C ASP A 96 11.07 -36.26 -34.51
N ALA A 97 10.22 -37.07 -33.88
CA ALA A 97 10.19 -38.52 -34.11
C ALA A 97 9.84 -38.85 -35.56
N HIS A 98 8.76 -38.28 -36.08
CA HIS A 98 8.34 -38.47 -37.46
C HIS A 98 9.42 -38.00 -38.45
N HIS A 99 10.09 -36.88 -38.18
CA HIS A 99 11.19 -36.40 -39.01
C HIS A 99 12.35 -37.39 -39.06
N ARG A 100 12.74 -37.99 -37.92
CA ARG A 100 13.78 -39.02 -37.87
C ARG A 100 13.38 -40.27 -38.65
N GLU A 101 12.15 -40.74 -38.51
CA GLU A 101 11.63 -41.89 -39.25
C GLU A 101 11.62 -41.64 -40.76
N HIS A 102 11.09 -40.48 -41.18
CA HIS A 102 11.08 -40.09 -42.58
C HIS A 102 12.49 -40.02 -43.16
N LYS A 103 13.43 -39.42 -42.42
CA LYS A 103 14.84 -39.37 -42.82
C LYS A 103 15.43 -40.79 -42.99
N ALA A 104 15.21 -41.67 -42.03
CA ALA A 104 15.69 -43.05 -42.09
C ALA A 104 15.12 -43.82 -43.30
N LEU A 105 13.83 -43.63 -43.60
CA LEU A 105 13.18 -44.21 -44.77
C LEU A 105 13.80 -43.69 -46.08
N CYS A 106 13.99 -42.38 -46.20
CA CYS A 106 14.65 -41.78 -47.36
C CYS A 106 16.06 -42.36 -47.57
N GLU A 107 16.87 -42.42 -46.51
CA GLU A 107 18.21 -43.00 -46.59
C GLU A 107 18.21 -44.47 -47.03
N MET A 108 17.26 -45.28 -46.54
CA MET A 108 17.13 -46.68 -46.97
C MET A 108 16.76 -46.79 -48.45
N LEU A 109 15.81 -45.96 -48.92
CA LEU A 109 15.38 -45.97 -50.32
C LEU A 109 16.49 -45.49 -51.26
N GLU A 110 17.29 -44.50 -50.85
CA GLU A 110 18.49 -44.07 -51.58
C GLU A 110 19.52 -45.20 -51.68
N ARG A 111 19.79 -45.92 -50.58
CA ARG A 111 20.73 -47.06 -50.58
C ARG A 111 20.28 -48.22 -51.46
N LYS A 112 18.97 -48.46 -51.54
CA LYS A 112 18.37 -49.46 -52.44
C LYS A 112 18.30 -48.99 -53.90
N GLY A 113 18.71 -47.76 -54.21
CA GLY A 113 18.65 -47.19 -55.56
C GLY A 113 17.25 -46.80 -56.03
N VAL A 114 16.25 -46.87 -55.14
CA VAL A 114 14.85 -46.51 -55.44
C VAL A 114 14.70 -44.99 -55.56
N LEU A 115 15.42 -44.24 -54.74
CA LEU A 115 15.52 -42.78 -54.83
C LEU A 115 16.93 -42.38 -55.28
N HIS A 116 17.02 -41.39 -56.16
CA HIS A 116 18.30 -40.81 -56.53
C HIS A 116 18.70 -39.74 -55.52
N ARG A 117 19.87 -39.90 -54.89
CA ARG A 117 20.44 -38.89 -54.00
C ARG A 117 20.67 -37.60 -54.79
N LYS A 118 19.93 -36.53 -54.48
CA LYS A 118 20.24 -35.20 -55.02
C LYS A 118 21.64 -34.83 -54.52
N LYS A 119 22.61 -34.75 -55.44
CA LYS A 119 23.93 -34.21 -55.13
C LYS A 119 23.72 -32.76 -54.69
N GLN A 120 24.13 -32.41 -53.47
CA GLN A 120 24.30 -31.02 -53.10
C GLN A 120 25.37 -30.46 -54.04
N ARG A 121 25.00 -29.53 -54.92
CA ARG A 121 25.96 -28.70 -55.62
C ARG A 121 26.57 -27.77 -54.56
N THR A 122 27.75 -28.13 -54.08
CA THR A 122 28.66 -27.13 -53.51
C THR A 122 29.23 -26.36 -54.69
N ASP A 123 28.48 -25.36 -55.17
CA ASP A 123 29.06 -24.33 -56.01
C ASP A 123 29.92 -23.47 -55.06
N GLY A 124 31.17 -23.91 -54.90
CA GLY A 124 32.20 -23.07 -54.33
C GLY A 124 32.30 -21.83 -55.19
N THR A 125 32.00 -20.68 -54.60
CA THR A 125 32.31 -19.39 -55.21
C THR A 125 33.34 -18.74 -54.31
N ALA A 126 34.56 -18.65 -54.84
CA ALA A 126 35.67 -17.85 -54.35
C ALA A 126 35.40 -16.36 -54.60
#